data_AF-A0A3B9PXB3-F1
#
_entry.id   AF-A0A3B9PXB3-F1
#
_cell.length_a   1.000
_cell.length_b   1.000
_cell.length_c   1.000
_cell.angle_alpha   90.00
_cell.angle_beta   90.00
_cell.angle_gamma   90.00
#
_symmetry.space_group_name_H-M   'P 1'
#
loop_
_entity.id
_entity.type
_entity.pdbx_description
1 polymer ?
#
loop_
_entity_poly.entity_id
_entity_poly.type
_entity_poly.pdbx_seq_one_letter_code
_entity_poly.pdbx_strand_id
1 'polypeptide(L)'
;VVVGSDIIANASAYKKPPESGSIHHFNHIVFLRSSAAEGTAEFDRDYSVILGQVTELRLPTHLEDISSTRIRENIDLNRDISNLIDAVAQNYIYDNSLYLREPQYKSIVMTKGIKIEKVAFGEDLIRELTGTLLNGRKGVAEVVAYLKRKGTVGIVIRDGEKQNKIVGMSAFSKVETADLYQEFMSQAVAAYLREAGTGKRVVIGALYFDSDTNIRDPLQLLLSETLFECVKEDFTYAIYHPRGNKEISHRMAETLKRQGFKRVDGFKRAESSRRADDPAKDDVIFTVDMKFPVVVIQNMESKIKYPFNQSENILRVIDRAHENLQKTLTMMYPDTLILSVNQEIIHHKLIGMITAINQVPVEPQTPRVLGDLMCVPFGQILNGFAVPNTVTKTLHTEKYFDPGIRKFTIKEYPNYSKLINQVRTIKSFDMGVILVDDLLHKGYRIRELDPLFKAEGVDIKKIVVGVLSGRGKDLMTVQGRDVTSAYFVPNMRVWFLESVMYPYIGGDSVERPGREENSGQFNSINLILPYVLPTFMNDVPRNRVYDFSMESLKNAREILSELEEEYKELFQKNLTLKRLGEAIISPRFPDIGSCMAYDLNLAPSIFVQNDIERLARLKDTSGFER
;
A
#
# COMPACT_ATOMS: atom_id res chain seq x y z
N VAL A 1 27.20 10.12 -30.86
CA VAL A 1 25.90 10.30 -30.18
C VAL A 1 24.86 10.66 -31.22
N VAL A 2 23.67 10.04 -31.20
CA VAL A 2 22.57 10.38 -32.12
C VAL A 2 21.38 10.82 -31.28
N VAL A 3 20.94 12.06 -31.42
CA VAL A 3 19.97 12.69 -30.51
C VAL A 3 19.08 13.69 -31.24
N GLY A 4 17.91 13.99 -30.65
CA GLY A 4 17.12 15.16 -31.03
C GLY A 4 17.70 16.45 -30.44
N SER A 5 17.47 17.58 -31.10
CA SER A 5 17.91 18.90 -30.61
C SER A 5 17.35 19.27 -29.23
N ASP A 6 16.14 18.79 -28.91
CA ASP A 6 15.45 18.95 -27.62
C ASP A 6 16.20 18.30 -26.44
N ILE A 7 16.94 17.21 -26.69
CA ILE A 7 17.68 16.50 -25.66
C ILE A 7 18.90 17.30 -25.19
N ILE A 8 19.62 17.97 -26.10
CA ILE A 8 20.84 18.72 -25.78
C ILE A 8 20.52 19.86 -24.82
N ALA A 9 19.42 20.58 -25.05
CA ALA A 9 18.99 21.70 -24.20
C ALA A 9 18.56 21.25 -22.77
N ASN A 10 18.03 20.04 -22.62
CA ASN A 10 17.33 19.64 -21.40
C ASN A 10 18.08 18.60 -20.56
N ALA A 11 18.83 17.70 -21.16
CA ALA A 11 19.43 16.56 -20.46
C ALA A 11 20.54 17.00 -19.50
N SER A 12 20.50 16.47 -18.27
CA SER A 12 21.46 16.79 -17.22
C SER A 12 22.90 16.42 -17.58
N ALA A 13 23.10 15.46 -18.48
CA ALA A 13 24.42 15.06 -18.97
C ALA A 13 25.18 16.22 -19.63
N TYR A 14 24.49 17.15 -20.31
CA TYR A 14 25.09 18.34 -20.93
C TYR A 14 25.18 19.54 -19.98
N LYS A 15 24.58 19.46 -18.79
CA LYS A 15 24.66 20.50 -17.74
C LYS A 15 25.87 20.32 -16.83
N LYS A 16 26.47 19.13 -16.81
CA LYS A 16 27.71 18.84 -16.08
C LYS A 16 28.92 19.44 -16.82
N PRO A 17 29.99 19.81 -16.12
CA PRO A 17 31.21 20.28 -16.77
C PRO A 17 31.80 19.18 -17.67
N PRO A 18 32.43 19.53 -18.82
CA PRO A 18 33.11 18.56 -19.66
C PRO A 18 34.28 17.88 -18.94
N GLU A 19 34.24 16.55 -18.90
CA GLU A 19 35.33 15.70 -18.39
C GLU A 19 35.74 14.66 -19.45
N SER A 20 36.93 14.08 -19.31
CA SER A 20 37.43 13.08 -20.26
C SER A 20 36.46 11.90 -20.38
N GLY A 21 36.07 11.55 -21.62
CA GLY A 21 35.09 10.49 -21.87
C GLY A 21 33.62 10.88 -21.60
N SER A 22 33.34 12.13 -21.23
CA SER A 22 31.95 12.62 -21.13
C SER A 22 31.30 12.86 -22.49
N ILE A 23 29.97 12.98 -22.48
CA ILE A 23 29.14 13.19 -23.68
C ILE A 23 29.66 14.33 -24.56
N HIS A 24 30.18 15.41 -23.97
CA HIS A 24 30.70 16.59 -24.63
C HIS A 24 31.80 16.28 -25.67
N HIS A 25 32.61 15.23 -25.47
CA HIS A 25 33.74 14.91 -26.35
C HIS A 25 33.36 14.00 -27.53
N PHE A 26 32.15 13.44 -27.54
CA PHE A 26 31.71 12.60 -28.64
C PHE A 26 31.26 13.43 -29.84
N ASN A 27 31.43 12.89 -31.05
CA ASN A 27 30.78 13.45 -32.23
C ASN A 27 29.26 13.23 -32.14
N HIS A 28 28.47 14.21 -32.56
CA HIS A 28 27.01 14.21 -32.50
C HIS A 28 26.39 14.24 -33.89
N ILE A 29 25.36 13.44 -34.09
CA ILE A 29 24.40 13.57 -35.17
C ILE A 29 23.10 14.07 -34.53
N VAL A 30 22.70 15.29 -34.86
CA VAL A 30 21.57 15.98 -34.22
C VAL A 30 20.42 16.08 -35.21
N PHE A 31 19.29 15.47 -34.86
CA PHE A 31 18.05 15.63 -35.62
C PHE A 31 17.30 16.85 -35.12
N LEU A 32 17.13 17.84 -36.00
CA LEU A 32 16.36 19.04 -35.72
C LEU A 32 14.87 18.69 -35.65
N ARG A 33 14.19 19.09 -34.59
CA ARG A 33 12.73 18.98 -34.47
C ARG A 33 12.05 20.32 -34.77
N SER A 34 11.08 20.31 -35.67
CA SER A 34 10.23 21.45 -36.00
C SER A 34 9.15 21.60 -34.92
N SER A 35 9.23 22.62 -34.06
CA SER A 35 8.32 22.84 -32.92
C SER A 35 6.93 23.39 -33.32
N ALA A 36 6.39 23.00 -34.48
CA ALA A 36 5.07 23.47 -34.93
C ALA A 36 3.90 22.82 -34.14
N ALA A 37 4.12 21.66 -33.51
CA ALA A 37 3.06 20.93 -32.81
C ALA A 37 2.82 21.35 -31.35
N GLU A 38 3.76 22.06 -30.70
CA GLU A 38 3.70 22.35 -29.25
C GLU A 38 3.87 23.85 -28.87
N GLY A 39 3.84 24.77 -29.83
CA GLY A 39 3.71 26.21 -29.54
C GLY A 39 4.84 26.87 -28.74
N THR A 40 6.02 26.24 -28.65
CA THR A 40 7.21 26.80 -27.99
C THR A 40 8.25 27.26 -29.03
N ALA A 41 8.89 28.40 -28.73
CA ALA A 41 9.84 29.10 -29.59
C ALA A 41 10.97 28.19 -30.11
N GLU A 42 11.56 28.54 -31.27
CA GLU A 42 12.75 27.86 -31.82
C GLU A 42 13.76 27.60 -30.71
N PHE A 43 14.12 26.34 -30.48
CA PHE A 43 15.15 25.99 -29.49
C PHE A 43 16.46 26.65 -29.90
N ASP A 44 17.08 27.33 -28.92
CA ASP A 44 18.34 28.03 -29.13
C ASP A 44 19.41 27.03 -29.59
N ARG A 45 20.06 27.32 -30.72
CA ARG A 45 20.98 26.40 -31.42
C ARG A 45 22.38 26.43 -30.80
N ASP A 46 22.43 26.49 -29.47
CA ASP A 46 23.68 26.58 -28.74
C ASP A 46 24.25 25.19 -28.46
N TYR A 47 25.12 24.74 -29.36
CA TYR A 47 25.91 23.52 -29.18
C TYR A 47 27.30 23.80 -28.60
N SER A 48 27.56 25.00 -28.04
CA SER A 48 28.88 25.37 -27.50
C SER A 48 29.38 24.43 -26.42
N VAL A 49 28.48 23.72 -25.74
CA VAL A 49 28.80 22.69 -24.75
C VAL A 49 29.45 21.44 -25.36
N ILE A 50 29.27 21.20 -26.67
CA ILE A 50 29.80 20.03 -27.38
C ILE A 50 31.19 20.36 -27.95
N LEU A 51 32.19 19.59 -27.52
CA LEU A 51 33.59 19.71 -27.95
C LEU A 51 33.91 18.82 -29.17
N GLY A 52 33.09 17.80 -29.42
CA GLY A 52 33.17 16.95 -30.61
C GLY A 52 32.56 17.60 -31.85
N GLN A 53 32.66 16.91 -32.99
CA GLN A 53 32.02 17.38 -34.23
C GLN A 53 30.51 17.20 -34.20
N VAL A 54 29.76 18.23 -34.62
CA VAL A 54 28.29 18.19 -34.70
C VAL A 54 27.87 18.15 -36.18
N THR A 55 27.02 17.19 -36.53
CA THR A 55 26.36 17.07 -37.84
C THR A 55 24.86 17.18 -37.64
N GLU A 56 24.23 18.15 -38.29
CA GLU A 56 22.77 18.34 -38.21
C GLU A 56 22.06 17.61 -39.36
N LEU A 57 20.93 16.98 -39.04
CA LEU A 57 20.03 16.33 -39.99
C LEU A 57 18.58 16.75 -39.72
N ARG A 58 17.72 16.63 -40.74
CA ARG A 58 16.27 16.83 -40.62
C ARG A 58 15.55 15.55 -41.00
N LEU A 59 14.47 15.24 -40.28
CA LEU A 59 13.59 14.14 -40.64
C LEU A 59 12.59 14.59 -41.72
N PRO A 60 12.11 13.67 -42.57
CA PRO A 60 10.91 13.91 -43.36
C PRO A 60 9.72 14.24 -42.45
N THR A 61 8.87 15.19 -42.86
CA THR A 61 7.71 15.67 -42.08
C THR A 61 6.80 14.55 -41.56
N HIS A 62 6.55 13.51 -42.36
CA HIS A 62 5.71 12.38 -41.97
C HIS A 62 6.28 11.53 -40.82
N LEU A 63 7.60 11.57 -40.58
CA LEU A 63 8.26 10.90 -39.45
C LEU A 63 8.38 11.80 -38.22
N GLU A 64 8.32 13.13 -38.40
CA GLU A 64 8.36 14.09 -37.28
C GLU A 64 7.13 13.95 -36.37
N ASP A 65 5.97 13.61 -36.94
CA ASP A 65 4.71 13.46 -36.19
C ASP A 65 4.55 12.10 -35.50
N ILE A 66 5.51 11.17 -35.64
CA ILE A 66 5.49 9.87 -34.96
C ILE A 66 6.16 10.01 -33.59
N SER A 67 5.34 10.03 -32.54
CA SER A 67 5.82 10.11 -31.16
C SER A 67 5.27 8.96 -30.33
N SER A 68 5.97 8.59 -29.25
CA SER A 68 5.47 7.62 -28.28
C SER A 68 4.14 8.06 -27.66
N THR A 69 3.93 9.37 -27.48
CA THR A 69 2.63 9.94 -27.04
C THR A 69 1.52 9.55 -28.01
N ARG A 70 1.71 9.82 -29.31
CA ARG A 70 0.74 9.52 -30.35
C ARG A 70 0.47 8.02 -30.48
N ILE A 71 1.50 7.17 -30.36
CA ILE A 71 1.32 5.70 -30.37
C ILE A 71 0.43 5.27 -29.20
N ARG A 72 0.69 5.76 -27.98
CA ARG A 72 -0.11 5.45 -26.79
C ARG A 72 -1.55 5.94 -26.90
N GLU A 73 -1.76 7.17 -27.34
CA GLU A 73 -3.10 7.74 -27.56
C GLU A 73 -3.93 6.89 -28.55
N ASN A 74 -3.31 6.42 -29.63
CA ASN A 74 -4.00 5.55 -30.57
C ASN A 74 -4.35 4.20 -29.93
N ILE A 75 -3.48 3.61 -29.11
CA ILE A 75 -3.77 2.37 -28.39
C ILE A 75 -4.95 2.56 -27.42
N ASP A 76 -4.94 3.63 -26.63
CA ASP A 76 -6.01 3.92 -25.67
C ASP A 76 -7.37 4.16 -26.34
N LEU A 77 -7.35 4.80 -27.51
CA LEU A 77 -8.54 5.02 -28.34
C LEU A 77 -8.89 3.81 -29.22
N ASN A 78 -8.19 2.69 -29.06
CA ASN A 78 -8.37 1.46 -29.84
C ASN A 78 -8.31 1.71 -31.37
N ARG A 79 -7.37 2.56 -31.78
CA ARG A 79 -7.01 2.89 -33.17
C ARG A 79 -5.78 2.09 -33.61
N ASP A 80 -5.68 1.85 -34.91
CA ASP A 80 -4.56 1.11 -35.49
C ASP A 80 -3.26 1.94 -35.47
N ILE A 81 -2.16 1.30 -35.06
CA ILE A 81 -0.81 1.89 -35.01
C ILE A 81 0.14 1.32 -36.08
N SER A 82 -0.37 0.50 -37.00
CA SER A 82 0.44 -0.15 -38.05
C SER A 82 1.27 0.84 -38.90
N ASN A 83 0.74 2.05 -39.11
CA ASN A 83 1.41 3.12 -39.83
C ASN A 83 2.41 3.93 -38.98
N LEU A 84 2.48 3.66 -37.67
CA LEU A 84 3.31 4.41 -36.72
C LEU A 84 4.54 3.63 -36.23
N ILE A 85 4.54 2.31 -36.39
CA ILE A 85 5.58 1.43 -35.85
C ILE A 85 5.73 0.17 -36.69
N ASP A 86 6.90 -0.47 -36.61
CA ASP A 86 7.15 -1.77 -37.21
C ASP A 86 6.13 -2.84 -36.73
N ALA A 87 5.72 -3.73 -37.64
CA ALA A 87 4.70 -4.74 -37.38
C ALA A 87 5.07 -5.70 -36.24
N VAL A 88 6.36 -6.01 -36.05
CA VAL A 88 6.81 -6.88 -34.96
C VAL A 88 6.59 -6.18 -33.61
N ALA A 89 6.93 -4.90 -33.52
CA ALA A 89 6.72 -4.11 -32.32
C ALA A 89 5.24 -3.86 -32.05
N GLN A 90 4.43 -3.64 -33.09
CA GLN A 90 2.97 -3.56 -32.97
C GLN A 90 2.39 -4.84 -32.37
N ASN A 91 2.72 -6.00 -32.95
CA ASN A 91 2.22 -7.28 -32.48
C ASN A 91 2.64 -7.53 -31.04
N TYR A 92 3.89 -7.24 -30.68
CA TYR A 92 4.36 -7.37 -29.30
C TYR A 92 3.57 -6.50 -28.31
N ILE A 93 3.24 -5.26 -28.69
CA ILE A 93 2.42 -4.36 -27.86
C ILE A 93 1.02 -4.94 -27.65
N TYR A 94 0.37 -5.39 -28.73
CA TYR A 94 -0.99 -5.91 -28.68
C TYR A 94 -1.09 -7.26 -27.96
N ASP A 95 -0.17 -8.18 -28.24
CA ASP A 95 -0.12 -9.50 -27.62
C ASP A 95 0.09 -9.38 -26.11
N ASN A 96 0.79 -8.35 -25.64
CA ASN A 96 1.07 -8.11 -24.22
C ASN A 96 0.21 -7.00 -23.59
N SER A 97 -0.77 -6.45 -24.32
CA SER A 97 -1.65 -5.36 -23.86
C SER A 97 -0.88 -4.17 -23.27
N LEU A 98 0.28 -3.82 -23.84
CA LEU A 98 1.11 -2.72 -23.36
C LEU A 98 0.45 -1.38 -23.63
N TYR A 99 0.72 -0.39 -22.77
CA TYR A 99 0.21 0.99 -22.82
C TYR A 99 -1.28 1.16 -22.58
N LEU A 100 -2.10 0.13 -22.79
CA LEU A 100 -3.54 0.24 -22.71
C LEU A 100 -4.00 0.67 -21.31
N ARG A 101 -4.50 1.91 -21.26
CA ARG A 101 -4.95 2.66 -20.06
C ARG A 101 -3.87 2.72 -18.99
N GLU A 102 -2.61 2.72 -19.41
CA GLU A 102 -1.49 2.96 -18.53
C GLU A 102 -1.14 4.45 -18.55
N PRO A 103 -0.94 5.08 -17.37
CA PRO A 103 -0.60 6.48 -17.33
C PRO A 103 0.73 6.72 -18.07
N GLN A 104 0.78 7.76 -18.90
CA GLN A 104 1.96 8.10 -19.68
C GLN A 104 3.16 8.42 -18.79
N TYR A 105 2.89 9.10 -17.67
CA TYR A 105 3.87 9.52 -16.68
C TYR A 105 3.58 8.86 -15.35
N LYS A 106 4.62 8.70 -14.53
CA LYS A 106 4.43 8.39 -13.12
C LYS A 106 3.56 9.48 -12.50
N SER A 107 2.47 9.09 -11.84
CA SER A 107 1.66 10.04 -11.10
C SER A 107 2.54 10.68 -10.02
N ILE A 108 2.66 12.00 -10.06
CA ILE A 108 3.21 12.74 -8.94
C ILE A 108 2.16 12.66 -7.85
N VAL A 109 2.49 12.01 -6.74
CA VAL A 109 1.56 11.93 -5.62
C VAL A 109 1.40 13.34 -5.06
N MET A 110 0.24 13.93 -5.28
CA MET A 110 -0.13 15.15 -4.59
C MET A 110 -0.59 14.77 -3.20
N THR A 111 0.19 15.16 -2.20
CA THR A 111 -0.12 15.03 -0.78
C THR A 111 -1.23 16.02 -0.42
N LYS A 112 -2.45 15.80 -0.91
CA LYS A 112 -3.60 16.65 -0.58
C LYS A 112 -4.65 15.79 0.11
N GLY A 113 -4.93 16.11 1.38
CA GLY A 113 -6.18 15.72 2.03
C GLY A 113 -6.09 15.19 3.46
N ILE A 114 -4.98 14.60 3.92
CA ILE A 114 -4.95 13.95 5.24
C ILE A 114 -3.69 14.27 6.03
N LYS A 115 -3.84 15.00 7.14
CA LYS A 115 -2.74 15.22 8.11
C LYS A 115 -3.03 14.42 9.37
N ILE A 116 -2.08 13.59 9.78
CA ILE A 116 -2.17 12.75 10.99
C ILE A 116 -1.08 13.20 11.96
N GLU A 117 -1.47 13.60 13.16
CA GLU A 117 -0.57 14.22 14.14
C GLU A 117 -0.68 13.52 15.50
N LYS A 118 0.48 13.13 16.06
CA LYS A 118 0.61 12.81 17.48
C LYS A 118 0.67 14.12 18.26
N VAL A 119 -0.22 14.30 19.22
CA VAL A 119 -0.39 15.56 19.94
C VAL A 119 -0.41 15.37 21.45
N ALA A 120 0.03 16.41 22.16
CA ALA A 120 -0.35 16.64 23.55
C ALA A 120 -1.52 17.63 23.58
N PHE A 121 -2.46 17.44 24.50
CA PHE A 121 -3.66 18.28 24.58
C PHE A 121 -3.38 19.59 25.33
N GLY A 122 -3.02 20.64 24.59
CA GLY A 122 -3.00 22.02 25.09
C GLY A 122 -4.38 22.68 25.07
N GLU A 123 -4.53 23.81 25.77
CA GLU A 123 -5.80 24.54 25.88
C GLU A 123 -6.36 24.96 24.51
N ASP A 124 -5.51 25.42 23.57
CA ASP A 124 -5.96 25.83 22.24
C ASP A 124 -6.55 24.67 21.42
N LEU A 125 -5.90 23.50 21.46
CA LEU A 125 -6.38 22.31 20.78
C LEU A 125 -7.70 21.84 21.41
N ILE A 126 -7.78 21.79 22.75
CA ILE A 126 -9.03 21.44 23.46
C ILE A 126 -10.16 22.40 23.07
N ARG A 127 -9.89 23.72 23.01
CA ARG A 127 -10.87 24.72 22.56
C ARG A 127 -11.33 24.45 21.13
N GLU A 128 -10.41 24.19 20.21
CA GLU A 128 -10.74 23.81 18.81
C GLU A 128 -11.65 22.58 18.76
N LEU A 129 -11.30 21.52 19.50
CA LEU A 129 -12.04 20.26 19.54
C LEU A 129 -13.45 20.42 20.12
N THR A 130 -13.59 21.20 21.20
CA THR A 130 -14.89 21.49 21.82
C THR A 130 -15.78 22.37 20.94
N GLY A 131 -15.20 23.28 20.16
CA GLY A 131 -15.92 24.09 19.17
C GLY A 131 -16.31 23.34 17.90
N THR A 132 -15.62 22.23 17.59
CA THR A 132 -15.79 21.45 16.36
C THR A 132 -16.29 20.03 16.64
N LEU A 133 -15.38 19.06 16.70
CA LEU A 133 -15.66 17.62 16.71
C LEU A 133 -16.51 17.16 17.91
N LEU A 134 -16.31 17.77 19.08
CA LEU A 134 -17.00 17.43 20.32
C LEU A 134 -18.24 18.29 20.57
N ASN A 135 -18.51 19.30 19.74
CA ASN A 135 -19.63 20.20 19.92
C ASN A 135 -20.97 19.42 19.90
N GLY A 136 -21.85 19.70 20.87
CA GLY A 136 -23.14 19.03 21.03
C GLY A 136 -23.08 17.55 21.44
N ARG A 137 -21.90 16.95 21.65
CA ARG A 137 -21.79 15.55 22.12
C ARG A 137 -22.12 15.45 23.61
N LYS A 138 -22.62 14.28 24.04
CA LYS A 138 -22.85 13.98 25.46
C LYS A 138 -21.52 13.65 26.15
N GLY A 139 -21.38 14.08 27.40
CA GLY A 139 -20.22 13.73 28.24
C GLY A 139 -18.92 14.46 27.89
N VAL A 140 -19.01 15.66 27.30
CA VAL A 140 -17.83 16.44 26.86
C VAL A 140 -16.97 16.88 28.04
N ALA A 141 -17.56 17.19 29.19
CA ALA A 141 -16.81 17.62 30.38
C ALA A 141 -15.87 16.52 30.87
N GLU A 142 -16.33 15.26 30.90
CA GLU A 142 -15.54 14.10 31.30
C GLU A 142 -14.43 13.79 30.28
N VAL A 143 -14.72 13.94 29.00
CA VAL A 143 -13.71 13.83 27.93
C VAL A 143 -12.64 14.89 28.10
N VAL A 144 -13.02 16.16 28.24
CA VAL A 144 -12.07 17.27 28.43
C VAL A 144 -11.22 17.05 29.68
N ALA A 145 -11.81 16.60 30.79
CA ALA A 145 -11.07 16.25 31.99
C ALA A 145 -10.04 15.14 31.73
N TYR A 146 -10.39 14.13 30.93
CA TYR A 146 -9.47 13.07 30.51
C TYR A 146 -8.34 13.58 29.59
N LEU A 147 -8.65 14.48 28.63
CA LEU A 147 -7.65 15.09 27.76
C LEU A 147 -6.62 15.92 28.54
N LYS A 148 -7.04 16.59 29.61
CA LYS A 148 -6.16 17.41 30.47
C LYS A 148 -5.30 16.58 31.44
N ARG A 149 -5.52 15.27 31.56
CA ARG A 149 -4.71 14.42 32.44
C ARG A 149 -3.26 14.38 31.95
N LYS A 150 -2.32 14.46 32.89
CA LYS A 150 -0.90 14.33 32.59
C LYS A 150 -0.62 12.93 32.02
N GLY A 151 0.10 12.88 30.91
CA GLY A 151 0.45 11.63 30.22
C GLY A 151 -0.61 11.12 29.24
N THR A 152 -1.73 11.84 29.07
CA THR A 152 -2.65 11.57 27.96
C THR A 152 -2.02 12.04 26.65
N VAL A 153 -1.99 11.13 25.67
CA VAL A 153 -1.50 11.37 24.31
C VAL A 153 -2.69 11.28 23.36
N GLY A 154 -2.69 12.10 22.30
CA GLY A 154 -3.72 12.08 21.27
C GLY A 154 -3.18 11.78 19.89
N ILE A 155 -4.04 11.20 19.05
CA ILE A 155 -3.89 11.26 17.59
C ILE A 155 -5.01 12.15 17.05
N VAL A 156 -4.65 13.09 16.18
CA VAL A 156 -5.59 13.97 15.48
C VAL A 156 -5.46 13.76 13.98
N ILE A 157 -6.61 13.66 13.30
CA ILE A 157 -6.71 13.63 11.84
C ILE A 157 -7.36 14.92 11.37
N ARG A 158 -6.68 15.62 10.45
CA ARG A 158 -7.18 16.81 9.79
C ARG A 158 -7.41 16.54 8.31
N ASP A 159 -8.54 17.04 7.82
CA ASP A 159 -8.91 17.00 6.42
C ASP A 159 -8.35 18.25 5.71
N GLY A 160 -7.31 18.05 4.91
CA GLY A 160 -6.62 19.09 4.16
C GLY A 160 -7.48 19.72 3.06
N GLU A 161 -8.49 19.00 2.56
CA GLU A 161 -9.43 19.53 1.57
C GLU A 161 -10.48 20.44 2.24
N LYS A 162 -10.77 20.21 3.52
CA LYS A 162 -11.64 21.04 4.35
C LYS A 162 -10.86 22.03 5.22
N GLN A 163 -9.93 22.77 4.63
CA GLN A 163 -9.16 23.83 5.30
C GLN A 163 -8.45 23.34 6.60
N ASN A 164 -7.94 22.11 6.61
CA ASN A 164 -7.31 21.47 7.78
C ASN A 164 -8.22 21.33 9.01
N LYS A 165 -9.54 21.24 8.81
CA LYS A 165 -10.52 20.95 9.88
C LYS A 165 -10.18 19.61 10.55
N ILE A 166 -10.26 19.57 11.90
CA ILE A 166 -10.17 18.31 12.64
C ILE A 166 -11.41 17.45 12.33
N VAL A 167 -11.19 16.27 11.78
CA VAL A 167 -12.24 15.30 11.47
C VAL A 167 -12.12 14.01 12.30
N GLY A 168 -11.01 13.82 13.01
CA GLY A 168 -10.80 12.66 13.87
C GLY A 168 -9.91 12.96 15.05
N MET A 169 -10.22 12.34 16.19
CA MET A 169 -9.42 12.42 17.42
C MET A 169 -9.54 11.14 18.24
N SER A 170 -8.39 10.61 18.65
CA SER A 170 -8.28 9.65 19.74
C SER A 170 -7.49 10.25 20.90
N ALA A 171 -7.77 9.76 22.11
CA ALA A 171 -6.94 10.03 23.27
C ALA A 171 -6.74 8.77 24.11
N PHE A 172 -5.49 8.53 24.49
CA PHE A 172 -5.09 7.34 25.21
C PHE A 172 -4.06 7.66 26.29
N SER A 173 -4.05 6.86 27.35
CA SER A 173 -3.14 7.04 28.47
C SER A 173 -2.67 5.68 29.01
N LYS A 174 -1.46 5.66 29.56
CA LYS A 174 -0.91 4.47 30.23
C LYS A 174 -1.66 4.23 31.53
N VAL A 175 -1.93 2.96 31.82
CA VAL A 175 -2.50 2.56 33.11
C VAL A 175 -1.63 1.49 33.75
N GLU A 176 -1.19 1.76 34.97
CA GLU A 176 -0.42 0.81 35.76
C GLU A 176 -1.34 -0.22 36.41
N THR A 177 -0.81 -1.42 36.66
CA THR A 177 -1.54 -2.51 37.31
C THR A 177 -2.05 -2.11 38.70
N ALA A 178 -1.29 -1.29 39.43
CA ALA A 178 -1.66 -0.78 40.75
C ALA A 178 -2.88 0.17 40.71
N ASP A 179 -3.04 0.91 39.61
CA ASP A 179 -4.02 1.99 39.48
C ASP A 179 -5.32 1.53 38.80
N LEU A 180 -5.44 0.26 38.42
CA LEU A 180 -6.64 -0.29 37.74
C LEU A 180 -7.94 -0.01 38.51
N TYR A 181 -7.93 -0.11 39.85
CA TYR A 181 -9.12 0.23 40.61
C TYR A 181 -9.47 1.71 40.52
N GLN A 182 -8.47 2.61 40.61
CA GLN A 182 -8.70 4.05 40.52
C GLN A 182 -9.16 4.47 39.11
N GLU A 183 -8.65 3.80 38.08
CA GLU A 183 -8.96 4.12 36.69
C GLU A 183 -10.38 3.69 36.28
N PHE A 184 -10.84 2.53 36.75
CA PHE A 184 -12.14 1.95 36.38
C PHE A 184 -13.22 2.09 37.46
N MET A 185 -12.85 2.42 38.70
CA MET A 185 -13.73 2.52 39.86
C MET A 185 -14.61 1.27 40.07
N SER A 186 -14.08 0.10 39.70
CA SER A 186 -14.76 -1.19 39.78
C SER A 186 -13.77 -2.30 40.16
N GLN A 187 -14.02 -2.96 41.30
CA GLN A 187 -13.19 -4.07 41.77
C GLN A 187 -13.21 -5.25 40.79
N ALA A 188 -14.38 -5.53 40.21
CA ALA A 188 -14.58 -6.66 39.31
C ALA A 188 -13.84 -6.45 37.97
N VAL A 189 -13.93 -5.25 37.39
CA VAL A 189 -13.18 -4.87 36.18
C VAL A 189 -11.67 -4.90 36.46
N ALA A 190 -11.23 -4.35 37.59
CA ALA A 190 -9.82 -4.35 37.96
C ALA A 190 -9.27 -5.77 38.14
N ALA A 191 -10.04 -6.69 38.75
CA ALA A 191 -9.65 -8.09 38.89
C ALA A 191 -9.49 -8.76 37.51
N TYR A 192 -10.48 -8.62 36.63
CA TYR A 192 -10.43 -9.13 35.26
C TYR A 192 -9.19 -8.63 34.50
N LEU A 193 -8.93 -7.32 34.51
CA LEU A 193 -7.81 -6.71 33.77
C LEU A 193 -6.42 -7.08 34.32
N ARG A 194 -6.33 -7.45 35.61
CA ARG A 194 -5.08 -7.99 36.18
C ARG A 194 -4.74 -9.35 35.58
N GLU A 195 -5.74 -10.17 35.31
CA GLU A 195 -5.59 -11.52 34.73
C GLU A 195 -5.49 -11.50 33.19
N ALA A 196 -6.24 -10.61 32.54
CA ALA A 196 -6.46 -10.66 31.09
C ALA A 196 -5.25 -10.26 30.22
N GLY A 197 -4.22 -9.63 30.78
CA GLY A 197 -3.05 -9.18 30.02
C GLY A 197 -1.82 -8.99 30.89
N THR A 198 -0.64 -9.04 30.30
CA THR A 198 0.65 -8.76 30.96
C THR A 198 1.37 -7.61 30.27
N GLY A 199 2.26 -6.92 30.98
CA GLY A 199 3.04 -5.79 30.44
C GLY A 199 2.32 -4.44 30.50
N LYS A 200 2.75 -3.50 29.65
CA LYS A 200 2.25 -2.12 29.63
C LYS A 200 0.83 -2.09 29.05
N ARG A 201 -0.10 -1.48 29.77
CA ARG A 201 -1.50 -1.33 29.35
C ARG A 201 -1.82 0.10 28.95
N VAL A 202 -2.65 0.24 27.93
CA VAL A 202 -3.18 1.53 27.48
C VAL A 202 -4.69 1.55 27.58
N VAL A 203 -5.25 2.67 28.03
CA VAL A 203 -6.68 2.95 27.96
C VAL A 203 -6.93 3.99 26.87
N ILE A 204 -7.76 3.63 25.89
CA ILE A 204 -8.31 4.55 24.88
C ILE A 204 -9.61 5.10 25.45
N GLY A 205 -9.52 6.31 25.98
CA GLY A 205 -10.60 6.98 26.72
C GLY A 205 -11.49 7.87 25.87
N ALA A 206 -11.01 8.27 24.69
CA ALA A 206 -11.75 9.08 23.74
C ALA A 206 -11.47 8.58 22.31
N LEU A 207 -12.53 8.40 21.53
CA LEU A 207 -12.44 8.12 20.09
C LEU A 207 -13.63 8.82 19.42
N TYR A 208 -13.34 9.88 18.68
CA TYR A 208 -14.33 10.74 18.05
C TYR A 208 -13.94 10.98 16.60
N PHE A 209 -14.92 10.94 15.71
CA PHE A 209 -14.74 11.22 14.28
C PHE A 209 -15.95 11.97 13.75
N ASP A 210 -15.74 12.76 12.71
CA ASP A 210 -16.74 13.43 11.91
C ASP A 210 -17.03 12.54 10.69
N SER A 211 -18.31 12.31 10.40
CA SER A 211 -18.71 11.57 9.20
C SER A 211 -18.71 12.47 7.96
N ASP A 212 -18.73 13.80 8.14
CA ASP A 212 -18.64 14.77 7.05
C ASP A 212 -17.16 15.03 6.70
N THR A 213 -16.54 14.08 6.00
CA THR A 213 -15.15 14.17 5.49
C THR A 213 -15.01 13.38 4.19
N ASN A 214 -14.06 13.79 3.35
CA ASN A 214 -13.70 13.05 2.13
C ASN A 214 -12.78 11.86 2.43
N ILE A 215 -12.34 11.73 3.68
CA ILE A 215 -11.49 10.63 4.12
C ILE A 215 -12.32 9.35 4.19
N ARG A 216 -11.86 8.32 3.47
CA ARG A 216 -12.46 6.99 3.49
C ARG A 216 -12.24 6.30 4.84
N ASP A 217 -13.33 5.81 5.42
CA ASP A 217 -13.41 5.19 6.76
C ASP A 217 -12.53 5.86 7.85
N PRO A 218 -12.84 7.11 8.24
CA PRO A 218 -11.99 7.89 9.16
C PRO A 218 -11.90 7.25 10.55
N LEU A 219 -12.91 6.46 10.94
CA LEU A 219 -12.92 5.72 12.19
C LEU A 219 -11.87 4.61 12.20
N GLN A 220 -11.83 3.77 11.16
CA GLN A 220 -10.84 2.71 11.02
C GLN A 220 -9.43 3.29 10.95
N LEU A 221 -9.23 4.36 10.15
CA LEU A 221 -7.95 5.06 10.06
C LEU A 221 -7.49 5.56 11.44
N LEU A 222 -8.34 6.29 12.16
CA LEU A 222 -8.03 6.83 13.48
C LEU A 222 -7.67 5.75 14.50
N LEU A 223 -8.45 4.68 14.54
CA LEU A 223 -8.20 3.57 15.45
C LEU A 223 -6.88 2.86 15.12
N SER A 224 -6.63 2.59 13.82
CA SER A 224 -5.36 2.01 13.36
C SER A 224 -4.16 2.88 13.73
N GLU A 225 -4.19 4.19 13.45
CA GLU A 225 -3.10 5.12 13.80
C GLU A 225 -2.81 5.14 15.29
N THR A 226 -3.87 5.12 16.11
CA THR A 226 -3.77 5.07 17.57
C THR A 226 -3.06 3.80 18.01
N LEU A 227 -3.45 2.65 17.47
CA LEU A 227 -2.92 1.35 17.87
C LEU A 227 -1.52 1.09 17.35
N PHE A 228 -1.16 1.59 16.16
CA PHE A 228 0.22 1.58 15.69
C PHE A 228 1.13 2.39 16.61
N GLU A 229 0.71 3.58 17.05
CA GLU A 229 1.48 4.37 18.00
C GLU A 229 1.58 3.67 19.36
N CYS A 230 0.51 3.01 19.82
CA CYS A 230 0.56 2.22 21.05
C CYS A 230 1.55 1.05 20.95
N VAL A 231 1.53 0.29 19.85
CA VAL A 231 2.44 -0.85 19.65
C VAL A 231 3.89 -0.39 19.55
N LYS A 232 4.15 0.76 18.93
CA LYS A 232 5.49 1.37 18.86
C LYS A 232 6.06 1.76 20.23
N GLU A 233 5.21 2.12 21.19
CA GLU A 233 5.58 2.49 22.57
C GLU A 233 5.63 1.26 23.54
N ASP A 234 5.63 0.04 22.97
CA ASP A 234 5.62 -1.25 23.66
C ASP A 234 4.39 -1.51 24.55
N PHE A 235 3.22 -0.92 24.23
CA PHE A 235 1.98 -1.36 24.86
C PHE A 235 1.62 -2.77 24.38
N THR A 236 1.33 -3.65 25.33
CA THR A 236 1.03 -5.07 25.07
C THR A 236 -0.44 -5.40 25.24
N TYR A 237 -1.24 -4.48 25.78
CA TYR A 237 -2.67 -4.68 25.99
C TYR A 237 -3.42 -3.36 25.90
N ALA A 238 -4.49 -3.32 25.10
CA ALA A 238 -5.32 -2.13 24.94
C ALA A 238 -6.73 -2.35 25.49
N ILE A 239 -7.24 -1.28 26.10
CA ILE A 239 -8.57 -1.24 26.68
C ILE A 239 -9.28 -0.02 26.10
N TYR A 240 -10.39 -0.23 25.42
CA TYR A 240 -11.29 0.87 25.05
C TYR A 240 -12.35 1.04 26.14
N HIS A 241 -12.34 2.22 26.78
CA HIS A 241 -13.27 2.59 27.85
C HIS A 241 -13.63 4.08 27.70
N PRO A 242 -14.75 4.42 27.02
CA PRO A 242 -15.09 5.80 26.72
C PRO A 242 -15.40 6.60 27.99
N ARG A 243 -14.73 7.74 28.16
CA ARG A 243 -14.85 8.61 29.35
C ARG A 243 -16.07 9.53 29.34
N GLY A 244 -16.62 9.83 28.18
CA GLY A 244 -17.83 10.64 28.01
C GLY A 244 -19.08 9.79 27.79
N ASN A 245 -19.71 9.93 26.61
CA ASN A 245 -20.85 9.10 26.25
C ASN A 245 -20.47 7.60 26.25
N LYS A 246 -21.09 6.84 27.14
CA LYS A 246 -20.93 5.40 27.26
C LYS A 246 -21.93 4.61 26.39
N GLU A 247 -22.59 5.26 25.43
CA GLU A 247 -23.32 4.59 24.34
C GLU A 247 -22.37 4.40 23.16
N ILE A 248 -22.22 3.15 22.72
CA ILE A 248 -21.39 2.80 21.58
C ILE A 248 -22.26 2.55 20.35
N SER A 249 -21.93 3.19 19.23
CA SER A 249 -22.62 2.92 17.96
C SER A 249 -22.30 1.52 17.43
N HIS A 250 -23.19 0.95 16.62
CA HIS A 250 -22.92 -0.33 15.94
C HIS A 250 -21.61 -0.28 15.16
N ARG A 251 -21.40 0.80 14.39
CA ARG A 251 -20.17 1.03 13.61
C ARG A 251 -18.91 0.97 14.48
N MET A 252 -18.89 1.67 15.61
CA MET A 252 -17.75 1.64 16.55
C MET A 252 -17.50 0.24 17.11
N ALA A 253 -18.55 -0.43 17.57
CA ALA A 253 -18.43 -1.78 18.11
C ALA A 253 -17.94 -2.78 17.06
N GLU A 254 -18.41 -2.65 15.81
CA GLU A 254 -17.95 -3.47 14.69
C GLU A 254 -16.48 -3.20 14.35
N THR A 255 -16.07 -1.95 14.21
CA THR A 255 -14.67 -1.60 13.91
C THR A 255 -13.73 -2.14 15.00
N LEU A 256 -14.07 -1.98 16.28
CA LEU A 256 -13.29 -2.56 17.38
C LEU A 256 -13.19 -4.09 17.25
N LYS A 257 -14.31 -4.78 17.02
CA LYS A 257 -14.32 -6.24 16.83
C LYS A 257 -13.49 -6.68 15.63
N ARG A 258 -13.54 -5.96 14.50
CA ARG A 258 -12.71 -6.22 13.31
C ARG A 258 -11.22 -6.07 13.59
N GLN A 259 -10.83 -5.26 14.57
CA GLN A 259 -9.45 -5.14 15.03
C GLN A 259 -9.06 -6.13 16.14
N GLY A 260 -9.94 -7.08 16.48
CA GLY A 260 -9.68 -8.12 17.47
C GLY A 260 -10.10 -7.76 18.90
N PHE A 261 -10.73 -6.60 19.12
CA PHE A 261 -11.26 -6.28 20.45
C PHE A 261 -12.45 -7.15 20.81
N LYS A 262 -12.41 -7.70 22.03
CA LYS A 262 -13.50 -8.42 22.65
C LYS A 262 -14.25 -7.51 23.62
N ARG A 263 -15.58 -7.52 23.54
CA ARG A 263 -16.42 -6.86 24.53
C ARG A 263 -16.38 -7.66 25.84
N VAL A 264 -16.22 -6.94 26.95
CA VAL A 264 -16.25 -7.52 28.28
C VAL A 264 -17.63 -7.26 28.89
N ASP A 265 -18.44 -8.31 28.96
CA ASP A 265 -19.81 -8.24 29.46
C ASP A 265 -19.89 -8.55 30.97
N GLY A 266 -21.02 -8.22 31.60
CA GLY A 266 -21.30 -8.57 32.99
C GLY A 266 -20.82 -7.56 34.05
N PHE A 267 -20.23 -6.43 33.63
CA PHE A 267 -19.84 -5.35 34.53
C PHE A 267 -20.79 -4.16 34.46
N LYS A 268 -21.45 -3.85 35.58
CA LYS A 268 -22.32 -2.66 35.70
C LYS A 268 -21.49 -1.39 35.88
N ARG A 269 -21.99 -0.27 35.38
CA ARG A 269 -21.39 1.06 35.64
C ARG A 269 -21.31 1.35 37.14
N ALA A 270 -20.20 1.94 37.59
CA ALA A 270 -20.00 2.38 38.97
C ALA A 270 -21.10 3.35 39.42
N GLU A 271 -21.59 3.19 40.65
CA GLU A 271 -22.71 3.98 41.21
C GLU A 271 -22.45 5.48 41.22
N SER A 272 -21.18 5.88 41.43
CA SER A 272 -20.72 7.29 41.38
C SER A 272 -20.83 7.96 40.01
N SER A 273 -21.09 7.19 38.95
CA SER A 273 -21.23 7.67 37.57
C SER A 273 -22.68 7.60 37.05
N ARG A 274 -23.64 7.26 37.92
CA ARG A 274 -25.07 7.18 37.57
C ARG A 274 -25.78 8.49 37.91
N ARG A 275 -26.68 8.93 37.04
CA ARG A 275 -27.78 9.82 37.46
C ARG A 275 -28.78 8.98 38.25
N ALA A 276 -29.47 9.57 39.23
CA ALA A 276 -30.40 8.87 40.11
C ALA A 276 -31.52 8.10 39.37
N ASP A 277 -31.74 8.42 38.09
CA ASP A 277 -32.87 7.96 37.28
C ASP A 277 -32.46 7.06 36.09
N ASP A 278 -31.18 6.71 35.92
CA ASP A 278 -30.71 5.87 34.80
C ASP A 278 -30.69 4.38 35.22
N PRO A 279 -31.40 3.47 34.53
CA PRO A 279 -31.33 2.04 34.83
C PRO A 279 -29.89 1.54 34.76
N ALA A 280 -29.57 0.50 35.54
CA ALA A 280 -28.23 -0.07 35.60
C ALA A 280 -27.82 -0.66 34.24
N LYS A 281 -27.19 0.17 33.40
CA LYS A 281 -26.59 -0.23 32.13
C LYS A 281 -25.19 -0.80 32.36
N ASP A 282 -24.82 -1.76 31.51
CA ASP A 282 -23.47 -2.30 31.48
C ASP A 282 -22.46 -1.20 31.11
N ASP A 283 -21.26 -1.33 31.65
CA ASP A 283 -20.14 -0.49 31.25
C ASP A 283 -19.65 -0.92 29.86
N VAL A 284 -19.13 0.04 29.09
CA VAL A 284 -18.63 -0.25 27.74
C VAL A 284 -17.13 -0.47 27.84
N ILE A 285 -16.73 -1.73 27.90
CA ILE A 285 -15.32 -2.13 27.99
C ILE A 285 -15.04 -3.10 26.85
N PHE A 286 -14.02 -2.77 26.07
CA PHE A 286 -13.47 -3.64 25.05
C PHE A 286 -11.98 -3.81 25.29
N THR A 287 -11.46 -5.01 25.07
CA THR A 287 -10.04 -5.32 25.32
C THR A 287 -9.42 -6.14 24.21
N VAL A 288 -8.12 -5.99 23.99
CA VAL A 288 -7.36 -6.76 23.00
C VAL A 288 -5.90 -6.98 23.44
N ASP A 289 -5.36 -8.16 23.14
CA ASP A 289 -3.93 -8.46 23.30
C ASP A 289 -3.14 -7.90 22.11
N MET A 290 -2.15 -7.06 22.40
CA MET A 290 -1.29 -6.41 21.42
C MET A 290 0.15 -6.95 21.44
N LYS A 291 0.43 -8.02 22.20
CA LYS A 291 1.78 -8.58 22.36
C LYS A 291 2.35 -9.09 21.04
N PHE A 292 1.52 -9.73 20.22
CA PHE A 292 1.91 -10.31 18.93
C PHE A 292 0.87 -10.00 17.84
N PRO A 293 0.81 -8.73 17.37
CA PRO A 293 -0.24 -8.30 16.46
C PRO A 293 -0.08 -8.91 15.07
N VAL A 294 -1.21 -9.06 14.39
CA VAL A 294 -1.29 -9.40 12.96
C VAL A 294 -1.40 -8.10 12.17
N VAL A 295 -0.60 -7.94 11.12
CA VAL A 295 -0.65 -6.74 10.26
C VAL A 295 -1.34 -7.06 8.94
N VAL A 296 -2.22 -6.18 8.48
CA VAL A 296 -2.90 -6.26 7.18
C VAL A 296 -2.63 -4.98 6.40
N ILE A 297 -2.01 -5.10 5.24
CA ILE A 297 -1.82 -3.98 4.31
C ILE A 297 -2.95 -4.04 3.28
N GLN A 298 -3.87 -3.08 3.36
CA GLN A 298 -4.98 -2.89 2.44
C GLN A 298 -4.45 -2.19 1.17
N ASN A 299 -4.30 -2.96 0.09
CA ASN A 299 -3.74 -2.46 -1.17
C ASN A 299 -4.60 -2.77 -2.40
N MET A 300 -5.82 -3.24 -2.22
CA MET A 300 -6.68 -3.65 -3.34
C MET A 300 -6.96 -2.53 -4.34
N GLU A 301 -7.24 -1.33 -3.84
CA GLU A 301 -7.50 -0.16 -4.68
C GLU A 301 -6.34 0.13 -5.64
N SER A 302 -5.10 -0.07 -5.20
CA SER A 302 -3.90 0.11 -6.03
C SER A 302 -3.74 -0.90 -7.17
N LYS A 303 -4.57 -1.96 -7.20
CA LYS A 303 -4.57 -2.96 -8.28
C LYS A 303 -5.58 -2.66 -9.37
N ILE A 304 -6.53 -1.76 -9.13
CA ILE A 304 -7.59 -1.45 -10.08
C ILE A 304 -7.14 -0.28 -10.98
N LYS A 305 -7.33 -0.42 -12.30
CA LYS A 305 -7.00 0.62 -13.28
C LYS A 305 -8.09 1.69 -13.34
N TYR A 306 -7.73 2.88 -13.80
CA TYR A 306 -8.69 3.91 -14.18
C TYR A 306 -9.53 3.45 -15.39
N PRO A 307 -10.84 3.79 -15.45
CA PRO A 307 -11.63 4.57 -14.49
C PRO A 307 -12.25 3.76 -13.34
N PHE A 308 -12.07 2.44 -13.32
CA PHE A 308 -12.71 1.54 -12.36
C PHE A 308 -12.32 1.81 -10.91
N ASN A 309 -11.11 2.29 -10.67
CA ASN A 309 -10.65 2.69 -9.34
C ASN A 309 -11.39 3.92 -8.77
N GLN A 310 -12.23 4.58 -9.57
CA GLN A 310 -13.11 5.68 -9.13
C GLN A 310 -14.58 5.26 -9.02
N SER A 311 -14.95 4.01 -9.36
CA SER A 311 -16.33 3.55 -9.21
C SER A 311 -16.66 3.34 -7.73
N GLU A 312 -17.70 4.03 -7.26
CA GLU A 312 -18.25 3.86 -5.92
C GLU A 312 -18.70 2.42 -5.65
N ASN A 313 -19.20 1.69 -6.66
CA ASN A 313 -19.63 0.31 -6.47
C ASN A 313 -18.41 -0.61 -6.22
N ILE A 314 -17.37 -0.48 -7.05
CA ILE A 314 -16.11 -1.22 -6.88
C ILE A 314 -15.47 -0.90 -5.53
N LEU A 315 -15.41 0.38 -5.17
CA LEU A 315 -14.86 0.81 -3.88
C LEU A 315 -15.65 0.17 -2.72
N ARG A 316 -16.99 0.19 -2.74
CA ARG A 316 -17.81 -0.46 -1.71
C ARG A 316 -17.56 -1.97 -1.62
N VAL A 317 -17.42 -2.66 -2.75
CA VAL A 317 -17.14 -4.11 -2.76
C VAL A 317 -15.74 -4.39 -2.19
N ILE A 318 -14.74 -3.56 -2.50
CA ILE A 318 -13.40 -3.64 -1.89
C ILE A 318 -13.47 -3.41 -0.38
N ASP A 319 -14.23 -2.42 0.11
CA ASP A 319 -14.38 -2.19 1.55
C ASP A 319 -15.02 -3.39 2.24
N ARG A 320 -16.11 -3.93 1.67
CA ARG A 320 -16.76 -5.14 2.21
C ARG A 320 -15.79 -6.33 2.25
N ALA A 321 -15.02 -6.55 1.19
CA ALA A 321 -14.01 -7.59 1.14
C ALA A 321 -12.97 -7.42 2.26
N HIS A 322 -12.50 -6.19 2.48
CA HIS A 322 -11.57 -5.86 3.56
C HIS A 322 -12.17 -6.16 4.95
N GLU A 323 -13.44 -5.79 5.18
CA GLU A 323 -14.14 -6.09 6.43
C GLU A 323 -14.28 -7.59 6.67
N ASN A 324 -14.62 -8.36 5.64
CA ASN A 324 -14.72 -9.82 5.68
C ASN A 324 -13.37 -10.47 5.98
N LEU A 325 -12.29 -9.95 5.38
CA LEU A 325 -10.93 -10.39 5.65
C LEU A 325 -10.57 -10.17 7.12
N GLN A 326 -10.82 -8.98 7.66
CA GLN A 326 -10.58 -8.68 9.07
C GLN A 326 -11.38 -9.59 10.00
N LYS A 327 -12.69 -9.77 9.74
CA LYS A 327 -13.55 -10.70 10.50
C LYS A 327 -13.00 -12.13 10.48
N THR A 328 -12.41 -12.56 9.37
CA THR A 328 -11.85 -13.90 9.28
C THR A 328 -10.50 -14.03 9.99
N LEU A 329 -9.67 -12.98 9.94
CA LEU A 329 -8.42 -12.94 10.69
C LEU A 329 -8.63 -12.94 12.21
N THR A 330 -9.67 -12.28 12.72
CA THR A 330 -10.00 -12.34 14.16
C THR A 330 -10.50 -13.72 14.59
N MET A 331 -11.10 -14.49 13.67
CA MET A 331 -11.43 -15.90 13.91
C MET A 331 -10.20 -16.82 13.88
N MET A 332 -9.20 -16.52 13.05
CA MET A 332 -7.93 -17.26 13.00
C MET A 332 -7.05 -16.99 14.21
N TYR A 333 -7.00 -15.72 14.65
CA TYR A 333 -6.18 -15.24 15.76
C TYR A 333 -7.08 -14.60 16.82
N PRO A 334 -7.81 -15.40 17.61
CA PRO A 334 -8.71 -14.88 18.63
C PRO A 334 -7.97 -14.02 19.66
N ASP A 335 -8.67 -12.99 20.16
CA ASP A 335 -8.19 -12.02 21.15
C ASP A 335 -6.88 -11.28 20.79
N THR A 336 -6.39 -11.44 19.55
CA THR A 336 -5.17 -10.83 19.04
C THR A 336 -5.50 -9.59 18.22
N LEU A 337 -4.71 -8.52 18.41
CA LEU A 337 -4.84 -7.29 17.64
C LEU A 337 -4.61 -7.53 16.13
N ILE A 338 -5.58 -7.10 15.32
CA ILE A 338 -5.49 -7.02 13.86
C ILE A 338 -5.26 -5.55 13.46
N LEU A 339 -4.01 -5.22 13.15
CA LEU A 339 -3.59 -3.90 12.68
C LEU A 339 -3.76 -3.78 11.17
N SER A 340 -4.80 -3.08 10.73
CA SER A 340 -5.00 -2.79 9.30
C SER A 340 -4.48 -1.39 8.93
N VAL A 341 -3.80 -1.29 7.80
CA VAL A 341 -3.27 -0.04 7.26
C VAL A 341 -3.52 0.05 5.76
N ASN A 342 -4.03 1.19 5.32
CA ASN A 342 -4.24 1.48 3.89
C ASN A 342 -2.90 1.88 3.24
N GLN A 343 -2.60 1.30 2.08
CA GLN A 343 -1.37 1.59 1.32
C GLN A 343 -1.23 3.07 0.93
N GLU A 344 -2.33 3.79 0.69
CA GLU A 344 -2.31 5.23 0.41
C GLU A 344 -1.77 6.04 1.59
N ILE A 345 -2.16 5.68 2.82
CA ILE A 345 -1.63 6.32 4.03
C ILE A 345 -0.15 6.00 4.20
N ILE A 346 0.27 4.77 3.87
CA ILE A 346 1.69 4.43 3.84
C ILE A 346 2.42 5.29 2.79
N HIS A 347 1.90 5.42 1.57
CA HIS A 347 2.48 6.28 0.53
C HIS A 347 2.66 7.71 1.03
N HIS A 348 1.61 8.29 1.62
CA HIS A 348 1.61 9.63 2.17
C HIS A 348 2.75 9.82 3.19
N LYS A 349 2.88 8.90 4.16
CA LYS A 349 3.95 8.95 5.17
C LYS A 349 5.33 8.77 4.54
N LEU A 350 5.49 7.80 3.63
CA LEU A 350 6.76 7.55 2.95
C LEU A 350 7.23 8.76 2.16
N ILE A 351 6.34 9.45 1.44
CA ILE A 351 6.70 10.66 0.69
C ILE A 351 7.23 11.75 1.63
N GLY A 352 6.54 12.01 2.74
CA GLY A 352 7.02 12.96 3.75
C GLY A 352 8.39 12.60 4.30
N MET A 353 8.63 11.31 4.54
CA MET A 353 9.93 10.82 5.01
C MET A 353 11.04 10.97 3.95
N ILE A 354 10.76 10.56 2.70
CA ILE A 354 11.74 10.59 1.60
C ILE A 354 12.12 12.03 1.26
N THR A 355 11.14 12.92 1.16
CA THR A 355 11.36 14.35 0.86
C THR A 355 12.13 15.05 1.98
N ALA A 356 11.85 14.72 3.25
CA ALA A 356 12.65 15.20 4.39
C ALA A 356 14.10 14.68 4.35
N ILE A 357 14.32 13.40 4.03
CA ILE A 357 15.68 12.82 3.88
C ILE A 357 16.42 13.48 2.71
N ASN A 358 15.73 13.74 1.61
CA ASN A 358 16.28 14.39 0.41
C ASN A 358 16.32 15.92 0.51
N GLN A 359 15.88 16.50 1.63
CA GLN A 359 15.87 17.95 1.90
C GLN A 359 15.13 18.78 0.83
N VAL A 360 14.01 18.25 0.33
CA VAL A 360 13.15 18.93 -0.66
C VAL A 360 11.74 19.10 -0.14
N PRO A 361 10.98 20.11 -0.62
CA PRO A 361 9.58 20.25 -0.28
C PRO A 361 8.74 19.07 -0.75
N VAL A 362 7.69 18.75 0.01
CA VAL A 362 6.68 17.74 -0.33
C VAL A 362 5.84 18.18 -1.53
N GLU A 363 5.62 19.49 -1.68
CA GLU A 363 4.90 20.04 -2.82
C GLU A 363 5.83 20.20 -4.04
N PRO A 364 5.38 19.80 -5.25
CA PRO A 364 6.16 20.01 -6.47
C PRO A 364 6.47 21.50 -6.68
N GLN A 365 7.74 21.83 -6.93
CA GLN A 365 8.15 23.22 -7.16
C GLN A 365 8.07 23.61 -8.65
N THR A 366 7.79 24.89 -8.89
CA THR A 366 7.84 25.52 -10.22
C THR A 366 8.71 26.78 -10.12
N PRO A 367 9.94 26.82 -10.68
CA PRO A 367 10.61 25.76 -11.44
C PRO A 367 11.00 24.56 -10.56
N ARG A 368 11.07 23.37 -11.18
CA ARG A 368 11.38 22.14 -10.47
C ARG A 368 12.84 22.12 -10.03
N VAL A 369 13.09 22.05 -8.73
CA VAL A 369 14.40 21.81 -8.14
C VAL A 369 14.43 20.38 -7.60
N LEU A 370 15.47 19.62 -7.94
CA LEU A 370 15.64 18.24 -7.49
C LEU A 370 16.60 18.18 -6.31
N GLY A 371 16.35 17.26 -5.37
CA GLY A 371 17.30 16.94 -4.32
C GLY A 371 18.45 16.05 -4.81
N ASP A 372 19.47 15.92 -3.98
CA ASP A 372 20.74 15.23 -4.30
C ASP A 372 20.65 13.69 -4.27
N LEU A 373 19.57 13.16 -3.67
CA LEU A 373 19.33 11.73 -3.55
C LEU A 373 18.25 11.25 -4.52
N MET A 374 18.36 9.96 -4.84
CA MET A 374 17.48 9.23 -5.72
C MET A 374 16.63 8.24 -4.92
N CYS A 375 15.31 8.27 -5.13
CA CYS A 375 14.39 7.29 -4.59
C CYS A 375 14.37 6.05 -5.49
N VAL A 376 14.62 4.88 -4.90
CA VAL A 376 14.60 3.58 -5.58
C VAL A 376 13.64 2.63 -4.86
N PRO A 377 12.35 2.63 -5.26
CA PRO A 377 11.41 1.61 -4.82
C PRO A 377 11.82 0.24 -5.40
N PHE A 378 11.86 -0.79 -4.56
CA PHE A 378 12.18 -2.16 -4.97
C PHE A 378 11.13 -3.20 -4.51
N GLY A 379 10.10 -2.75 -3.80
CA GLY A 379 8.89 -3.51 -3.46
C GLY A 379 7.68 -3.14 -4.32
N GLN A 380 6.48 -3.48 -3.87
CA GLN A 380 5.24 -3.09 -4.58
C GLN A 380 4.82 -1.64 -4.31
N ILE A 381 5.38 -1.02 -3.27
CA ILE A 381 5.02 0.33 -2.85
C ILE A 381 5.66 1.40 -3.72
N LEU A 382 4.96 2.52 -3.93
CA LEU A 382 5.37 3.61 -4.83
C LEU A 382 5.67 3.16 -6.28
N ASN A 383 5.29 1.94 -6.67
CA ASN A 383 5.42 1.50 -8.05
C ASN A 383 4.44 2.30 -8.93
N GLY A 384 4.93 2.86 -10.04
CA GLY A 384 4.16 3.80 -10.87
C GLY A 384 4.05 5.23 -10.33
N PHE A 385 4.60 5.52 -9.13
CA PHE A 385 4.58 6.85 -8.53
C PHE A 385 5.97 7.51 -8.55
N ALA A 386 5.98 8.84 -8.69
CA ALA A 386 7.17 9.66 -8.56
C ALA A 386 7.10 10.46 -7.27
N VAL A 387 8.19 10.46 -6.50
CA VAL A 387 8.31 11.30 -5.31
C VAL A 387 8.54 12.75 -5.76
N PRO A 388 7.80 13.74 -5.23
CA PRO A 388 8.00 15.15 -5.54
C PRO A 388 9.46 15.58 -5.37
N ASN A 389 9.93 16.42 -6.31
CA ASN A 389 11.27 17.01 -6.28
C ASN A 389 12.43 16.00 -6.10
N THR A 390 12.20 14.72 -6.44
CA THR A 390 13.15 13.62 -6.22
C THR A 390 13.23 12.73 -7.46
N VAL A 391 14.44 12.40 -7.91
CA VAL A 391 14.64 11.43 -9.00
C VAL A 391 14.14 10.06 -8.52
N THR A 392 13.22 9.43 -9.26
CA THR A 392 12.59 8.17 -8.82
C THR A 392 12.70 7.07 -9.88
N LYS A 393 13.49 6.03 -9.63
CA LYS A 393 13.62 4.86 -10.52
C LYS A 393 13.29 3.59 -9.77
N THR A 394 12.30 2.87 -10.26
CA THR A 394 11.87 1.60 -9.67
C THR A 394 12.83 0.49 -10.08
N LEU A 395 13.16 -0.39 -9.14
CA LEU A 395 13.84 -1.66 -9.35
C LEU A 395 12.78 -2.76 -9.34
N HIS A 396 12.52 -3.35 -10.49
CA HIS A 396 11.42 -4.29 -10.69
C HIS A 396 11.86 -5.69 -10.29
N THR A 397 11.44 -6.09 -9.09
CA THR A 397 11.63 -7.44 -8.54
C THR A 397 10.34 -8.22 -8.49
N GLU A 398 10.48 -9.54 -8.50
CA GLU A 398 9.38 -10.47 -8.31
C GLU A 398 9.83 -11.66 -7.48
N LYS A 399 8.90 -12.24 -6.71
CA LYS A 399 9.09 -13.47 -5.96
C LYS A 399 8.56 -14.65 -6.78
N TYR A 400 9.45 -15.56 -7.13
CA TYR A 400 9.14 -16.78 -7.87
C TYR A 400 9.20 -18.00 -6.95
N PHE A 401 8.11 -18.74 -6.88
CA PHE A 401 8.08 -20.08 -6.32
C PHE A 401 8.50 -21.14 -7.35
N ASP A 402 9.10 -22.22 -6.87
CA ASP A 402 9.24 -23.44 -7.65
C ASP A 402 7.87 -24.09 -7.89
N PRO A 403 7.68 -24.95 -8.92
CA PRO A 403 6.38 -25.58 -9.20
C PRO A 403 5.76 -26.37 -8.03
N GLY A 404 6.58 -26.80 -7.07
CA GLY A 404 6.13 -27.50 -5.86
C GLY A 404 5.76 -26.58 -4.69
N ILE A 405 5.92 -25.25 -4.83
CA ILE A 405 5.69 -24.23 -3.81
C ILE A 405 6.43 -24.53 -2.49
N ARG A 406 7.64 -25.08 -2.58
CA ARG A 406 8.49 -25.43 -1.43
C ARG A 406 9.54 -24.37 -1.15
N LYS A 407 10.02 -23.70 -2.20
CA LYS A 407 11.08 -22.69 -2.13
C LYS A 407 10.71 -21.52 -3.02
N PHE A 408 11.26 -20.37 -2.72
CA PHE A 408 11.14 -19.20 -3.58
C PHE A 408 12.48 -18.50 -3.75
N THR A 409 12.59 -17.73 -4.83
CA THR A 409 13.72 -16.86 -5.14
C THR A 409 13.22 -15.48 -5.56
N ILE A 410 14.03 -14.44 -5.37
CA ILE A 410 13.72 -13.10 -5.88
C ILE A 410 14.49 -12.92 -7.19
N LYS A 411 13.77 -12.56 -8.26
CA LYS A 411 14.32 -12.34 -9.61
C LYS A 411 13.76 -11.03 -10.18
N GLU A 412 14.20 -10.65 -11.37
CA GLU A 412 13.56 -9.60 -12.15
C GLU A 412 12.08 -9.89 -12.38
N TYR A 413 11.29 -8.82 -12.42
CA TYR A 413 9.89 -8.91 -12.84
C TYR A 413 9.80 -9.48 -14.27
N PRO A 414 8.74 -10.24 -14.61
CA PRO A 414 8.51 -10.73 -15.97
C PRO A 414 8.74 -9.67 -17.05
N ASN A 415 9.46 -10.03 -18.11
CA ASN A 415 9.79 -9.14 -19.24
C ASN A 415 10.62 -7.88 -18.89
N TYR A 416 11.17 -7.78 -17.68
CA TYR A 416 12.13 -6.74 -17.32
C TYR A 416 13.58 -7.19 -17.52
N SER A 417 14.47 -6.20 -17.59
CA SER A 417 15.91 -6.45 -17.60
C SER A 417 16.36 -7.19 -16.34
N LYS A 418 17.38 -8.06 -16.47
CA LYS A 418 18.04 -8.72 -15.33
C LYS A 418 18.36 -7.73 -14.22
N LEU A 419 18.22 -8.17 -12.97
CA LEU A 419 18.43 -7.32 -11.78
C LEU A 419 19.76 -6.55 -11.82
N ILE A 420 20.86 -7.19 -12.23
CA ILE A 420 22.17 -6.53 -12.34
C ILE A 420 22.17 -5.35 -13.32
N ASN A 421 21.45 -5.45 -14.43
CA ASN A 421 21.34 -4.37 -15.41
C ASN A 421 20.47 -3.22 -14.89
N GLN A 422 19.42 -3.55 -14.11
CA GLN A 422 18.62 -2.53 -13.42
C GLN A 422 19.47 -1.77 -12.39
N VAL A 423 20.34 -2.48 -11.64
CA VAL A 423 21.29 -1.88 -10.69
C VAL A 423 22.30 -0.99 -11.41
N ARG A 424 22.88 -1.42 -12.53
CA ARG A 424 23.75 -0.59 -13.38
C ARG A 424 23.06 0.69 -13.85
N THR A 425 21.78 0.59 -14.22
CA THR A 425 20.96 1.75 -14.60
C THR A 425 20.76 2.70 -13.43
N ILE A 426 20.61 2.20 -12.20
CA ILE A 426 20.55 3.04 -11.00
C ILE A 426 21.91 3.71 -10.76
N LYS A 427 23.02 2.96 -10.86
CA LYS A 427 24.37 3.51 -10.68
C LYS A 427 24.69 4.61 -11.71
N SER A 428 24.20 4.52 -12.94
CA SER A 428 24.48 5.51 -13.98
C SER A 428 23.91 6.90 -13.72
N PHE A 429 22.96 7.06 -12.78
CA PHE A 429 22.55 8.39 -12.31
C PHE A 429 23.62 9.08 -11.46
N ASP A 430 24.52 8.29 -10.88
CA ASP A 430 25.61 8.73 -10.01
C ASP A 430 25.13 9.60 -8.84
N MET A 431 24.07 9.13 -8.18
CA MET A 431 23.43 9.77 -7.02
C MET A 431 23.41 8.80 -5.83
N GLY A 432 23.37 9.35 -4.62
CA GLY A 432 23.08 8.56 -3.42
C GLY A 432 21.64 8.01 -3.45
N VAL A 433 21.43 6.81 -2.94
CA VAL A 433 20.16 6.08 -3.07
C VAL A 433 19.41 5.97 -1.74
N ILE A 434 18.12 6.29 -1.78
CA ILE A 434 17.13 5.95 -0.76
C ILE A 434 16.36 4.73 -1.28
N LEU A 435 16.57 3.57 -0.66
CA LEU A 435 15.81 2.36 -1.02
C LEU A 435 14.45 2.35 -0.34
N VAL A 436 13.41 1.96 -1.06
CA VAL A 436 12.03 1.94 -0.55
C VAL A 436 11.33 0.58 -0.74
N ASP A 437 10.75 0.03 0.32
CA ASP A 437 10.02 -1.25 0.31
C ASP A 437 8.67 -1.15 1.03
N ASP A 438 7.74 -2.06 0.73
CA ASP A 438 6.43 -2.13 1.41
C ASP A 438 6.58 -2.59 2.87
N LEU A 439 7.39 -3.63 3.11
CA LEU A 439 7.52 -4.28 4.41
C LEU A 439 8.92 -4.86 4.62
N LEU A 440 9.50 -4.63 5.80
CA LEU A 440 10.74 -5.29 6.22
C LEU A 440 10.56 -6.15 7.47
N HIS A 441 10.57 -7.46 7.26
CA HIS A 441 10.51 -8.46 8.32
C HIS A 441 11.64 -9.51 8.26
N LYS A 442 11.72 -10.28 7.17
CA LYS A 442 12.78 -11.29 6.97
C LYS A 442 13.84 -10.85 5.95
N GLY A 443 13.64 -9.70 5.29
CA GLY A 443 14.60 -9.11 4.36
C GLY A 443 14.95 -9.97 3.15
N TYR A 444 14.01 -10.78 2.64
CA TYR A 444 14.28 -11.66 1.50
C TYR A 444 14.75 -10.89 0.26
N ARG A 445 14.05 -9.82 -0.13
CA ARG A 445 14.43 -8.99 -1.30
C ARG A 445 15.80 -8.34 -1.11
N ILE A 446 16.00 -7.64 0.02
CA ILE A 446 17.25 -6.92 0.26
C ILE A 446 18.46 -7.86 0.36
N ARG A 447 18.27 -9.10 0.85
CA ARG A 447 19.35 -10.10 0.89
C ARG A 447 19.80 -10.52 -0.51
N GLU A 448 18.89 -10.62 -1.48
CA GLU A 448 19.25 -10.94 -2.88
C GLU A 448 19.81 -9.71 -3.62
N LEU A 449 19.35 -8.50 -3.29
CA LEU A 449 19.77 -7.25 -3.97
C LEU A 449 21.06 -6.64 -3.42
N ASP A 450 21.33 -6.74 -2.11
CA ASP A 450 22.50 -6.14 -1.46
C ASP A 450 23.84 -6.53 -2.12
N PRO A 451 24.09 -7.80 -2.49
CA PRO A 451 25.29 -8.18 -3.24
C PRO A 451 25.42 -7.47 -4.58
N LEU A 452 24.31 -7.28 -5.31
CA LEU A 452 24.32 -6.61 -6.62
C LEU A 452 24.65 -5.13 -6.46
N PHE A 453 24.08 -4.47 -5.46
CA PHE A 453 24.39 -3.07 -5.15
C PHE A 453 25.85 -2.86 -4.77
N LYS A 454 26.41 -3.76 -3.96
CA LYS A 454 27.83 -3.72 -3.58
C LYS A 454 28.75 -3.94 -4.78
N ALA A 455 28.43 -4.91 -5.63
CA ALA A 455 29.22 -5.21 -6.83
C ALA A 455 29.30 -4.02 -7.79
N GLU A 456 28.22 -3.27 -7.95
CA GLU A 456 28.14 -2.10 -8.84
C GLU A 456 28.45 -0.77 -8.12
N GLY A 457 28.85 -0.81 -6.83
CA GLY A 457 29.23 0.38 -6.07
C GLY A 457 28.11 1.40 -5.89
N VAL A 458 26.87 0.95 -5.68
CA VAL A 458 25.72 1.85 -5.41
C VAL A 458 25.77 2.33 -3.97
N ASP A 459 25.82 3.65 -3.80
CA ASP A 459 25.88 4.33 -2.50
C ASP A 459 24.49 4.45 -1.88
N ILE A 460 24.16 3.54 -0.96
CA ILE A 460 22.84 3.48 -0.32
C ILE A 460 22.90 4.26 0.99
N LYS A 461 22.25 5.42 1.02
CA LYS A 461 22.23 6.32 2.17
C LYS A 461 21.25 5.90 3.25
N LYS A 462 20.08 5.39 2.84
CA LYS A 462 19.00 5.05 3.77
C LYS A 462 18.03 4.04 3.17
N ILE A 463 17.41 3.24 4.02
CA ILE A 463 16.27 2.40 3.68
C ILE A 463 15.03 2.97 4.38
N VAL A 464 13.94 3.16 3.63
CA VAL A 464 12.65 3.63 4.14
C VAL A 464 11.61 2.57 3.80
N VAL A 465 10.86 2.06 4.78
CA VAL A 465 9.85 1.02 4.53
C VAL A 465 8.48 1.39 5.05
N GLY A 466 7.43 0.84 4.43
CA GLY A 466 6.07 1.06 4.90
C GLY A 466 5.86 0.53 6.32
N VAL A 467 6.10 -0.76 6.50
CA VAL A 467 6.02 -1.43 7.79
C VAL A 467 7.39 -2.05 8.15
N LEU A 468 7.90 -1.80 9.34
CA LEU A 468 9.13 -2.38 9.86
C LEU A 468 8.83 -3.18 11.12
N SER A 469 9.33 -4.41 11.16
CA SER A 469 9.28 -5.21 12.40
C SER A 469 10.57 -5.12 13.20
N GLY A 470 10.54 -5.54 14.47
CA GLY A 470 11.75 -5.64 15.30
C GLY A 470 12.82 -6.52 14.65
N ARG A 471 12.43 -7.71 14.19
CA ARG A 471 13.31 -8.61 13.43
C ARG A 471 13.92 -7.96 12.18
N GLY A 472 13.14 -7.16 11.45
CA GLY A 472 13.61 -6.43 10.28
C GLY A 472 14.63 -5.35 10.64
N LYS A 473 14.42 -4.65 11.75
CA LYS A 473 15.34 -3.64 12.29
C LYS A 473 16.66 -4.25 12.72
N ASP A 474 16.61 -5.40 13.41
CA ASP A 474 17.81 -6.14 13.83
C ASP A 474 18.63 -6.58 12.61
N LEU A 475 17.96 -7.09 11.57
CA LEU A 475 18.61 -7.49 10.32
C LEU A 475 19.39 -6.34 9.67
N MET A 476 18.81 -5.14 9.61
CA MET A 476 19.49 -3.97 9.04
C MET A 476 20.64 -3.48 9.90
N THR A 477 20.48 -3.54 11.23
CA THR A 477 21.54 -3.21 12.19
C THR A 477 22.75 -4.12 11.98
N VAL A 478 22.53 -5.42 11.84
CA VAL A 478 23.60 -6.41 11.55
C VAL A 478 24.27 -6.14 10.19
N GLN A 479 23.51 -5.68 9.19
CA GLN A 479 24.03 -5.32 7.88
C GLN A 479 24.70 -3.93 7.82
N GLY A 480 24.71 -3.18 8.94
CA GLY A 480 25.24 -1.82 8.98
C GLY A 480 24.43 -0.82 8.15
N ARG A 481 23.12 -1.05 7.98
CA ARG A 481 22.24 -0.19 7.17
C ARG A 481 21.27 0.59 8.05
N ASP A 482 21.15 1.89 7.80
CA ASP A 482 20.14 2.74 8.44
C ASP A 482 18.76 2.49 7.83
N VAL A 483 17.79 2.17 8.68
CA VAL A 483 16.41 1.90 8.29
C VAL A 483 15.43 2.72 9.13
N THR A 484 14.44 3.29 8.46
CA THR A 484 13.30 3.95 9.08
C THR A 484 12.00 3.48 8.45
N SER A 485 10.87 3.76 9.08
CA SER A 485 9.58 3.25 8.64
C SER A 485 8.40 4.17 8.90
N ALA A 486 7.36 4.07 8.07
CA ALA A 486 6.08 4.73 8.33
C ALA A 486 5.37 4.13 9.57
N TYR A 487 5.45 2.81 9.74
CA TYR A 487 4.93 2.08 10.90
C TYR A 487 5.96 1.09 11.44
N PHE A 488 6.16 1.10 12.75
CA PHE A 488 7.04 0.16 13.44
C PHE A 488 6.23 -0.79 14.33
N VAL A 489 6.38 -2.10 14.10
CA VAL A 489 5.64 -3.17 14.79
C VAL A 489 6.65 -4.17 15.36
N PRO A 490 7.17 -3.96 16.59
CA PRO A 490 8.29 -4.74 17.13
C PRO A 490 8.07 -6.26 17.08
N ASN A 491 6.93 -6.69 17.62
CA ASN A 491 6.60 -8.10 17.85
C ASN A 491 5.57 -8.64 16.85
N MET A 492 5.65 -8.24 15.58
CA MET A 492 4.72 -8.69 14.54
C MET A 492 4.67 -10.23 14.45
N ARG A 493 3.46 -10.82 14.60
CA ARG A 493 3.24 -12.27 14.48
C ARG A 493 3.34 -12.72 13.03
N VAL A 494 2.51 -12.11 12.21
CA VAL A 494 2.34 -12.41 10.78
C VAL A 494 1.78 -11.17 10.09
N TRP A 495 1.94 -11.11 8.77
CA TRP A 495 1.43 -10.02 7.95
C TRP A 495 0.71 -10.56 6.72
N PHE A 496 -0.23 -9.77 6.20
CA PHE A 496 -1.00 -10.04 5.00
C PHE A 496 -0.97 -8.83 4.09
N LEU A 497 -0.75 -9.06 2.80
CA LEU A 497 -1.02 -8.07 1.75
C LEU A 497 -2.31 -8.50 1.07
N GLU A 498 -3.34 -7.67 1.16
CA GLU A 498 -4.71 -8.05 0.82
C GLU A 498 -4.84 -8.60 -0.61
N SER A 499 -4.25 -7.91 -1.58
CA SER A 499 -4.34 -8.31 -2.99
C SER A 499 -3.77 -9.69 -3.29
N VAL A 500 -2.80 -10.16 -2.50
CA VAL A 500 -2.16 -11.46 -2.72
C VAL A 500 -3.09 -12.60 -2.29
N MET A 501 -4.14 -12.31 -1.52
CA MET A 501 -5.12 -13.32 -1.11
C MET A 501 -6.19 -13.58 -2.18
N TYR A 502 -6.33 -12.69 -3.18
CA TYR A 502 -7.42 -12.76 -4.15
C TYR A 502 -6.90 -13.24 -5.53
N PRO A 503 -7.25 -14.47 -5.96
CA PRO A 503 -6.83 -15.02 -7.26
C PRO A 503 -7.35 -14.19 -8.44
N TYR A 504 -6.65 -14.26 -9.58
CA TYR A 504 -6.89 -13.44 -10.79
C TYR A 504 -6.60 -11.93 -10.60
N ILE A 505 -6.38 -11.48 -9.37
CA ILE A 505 -6.02 -10.10 -9.04
C ILE A 505 -4.54 -10.00 -8.65
N GLY A 506 -4.14 -10.69 -7.59
CA GLY A 506 -2.76 -10.74 -7.12
C GLY A 506 -2.29 -12.17 -6.82
N GLY A 507 -1.04 -12.30 -6.40
CA GLY A 507 -0.38 -13.60 -6.17
C GLY A 507 1.13 -13.48 -6.29
N ASP A 508 1.86 -14.46 -5.76
CA ASP A 508 3.30 -14.59 -5.98
C ASP A 508 3.55 -15.40 -7.27
N SER A 509 4.58 -15.12 -8.06
CA SER A 509 4.83 -15.83 -9.32
C SER A 509 5.23 -17.30 -9.11
N VAL A 510 4.94 -18.15 -10.09
CA VAL A 510 5.41 -19.55 -10.13
C VAL A 510 6.24 -19.78 -11.39
N GLU A 511 7.48 -20.23 -11.21
CA GLU A 511 8.39 -20.50 -12.32
C GLU A 511 8.09 -21.87 -12.93
N ARG A 512 7.69 -21.91 -14.20
CA ARG A 512 7.54 -23.14 -14.99
C ARG A 512 8.49 -23.12 -16.19
N PRO A 513 9.59 -23.90 -16.16
CA PRO A 513 10.53 -23.97 -17.27
C PRO A 513 9.82 -24.35 -18.58
N GLY A 514 10.08 -23.61 -19.65
CA GLY A 514 9.55 -23.90 -21.00
C GLY A 514 8.14 -23.40 -21.30
N ARG A 515 7.46 -22.74 -20.34
CA ARG A 515 6.23 -21.99 -20.61
C ARG A 515 6.60 -20.52 -20.69
N GLU A 516 6.59 -19.97 -21.90
CA GLU A 516 6.76 -18.52 -22.06
C GLU A 516 5.61 -17.80 -21.36
N GLU A 517 5.94 -16.83 -20.51
CA GLU A 517 4.99 -15.91 -19.87
C GLU A 517 4.46 -14.91 -20.90
N ASN A 518 3.90 -15.41 -22.00
CA ASN A 518 3.34 -14.58 -23.05
C ASN A 518 1.90 -14.23 -22.70
N SER A 519 1.46 -13.04 -23.11
CA SER A 519 0.08 -12.50 -23.01
C SER A 519 -0.33 -11.83 -21.70
N GLY A 520 0.61 -11.29 -20.92
CA GLY A 520 0.28 -10.61 -19.65
C GLY A 520 -0.35 -11.57 -18.60
N GLN A 521 -0.19 -12.87 -18.82
CA GLN A 521 -0.70 -13.95 -17.99
C GLN A 521 0.43 -14.49 -17.13
N PHE A 522 0.65 -13.86 -15.98
CA PHE A 522 1.69 -14.29 -15.07
C PHE A 522 1.17 -15.45 -14.22
N ASN A 523 1.77 -16.63 -14.40
CA ASN A 523 1.50 -17.78 -13.55
C ASN A 523 1.85 -17.43 -12.11
N SER A 524 0.94 -17.74 -11.21
CA SER A 524 1.02 -17.29 -9.84
C SER A 524 0.40 -18.28 -8.87
N ILE A 525 0.64 -18.05 -7.60
CA ILE A 525 0.05 -18.80 -6.52
C ILE A 525 -0.48 -17.82 -5.48
N ASN A 526 -1.72 -18.04 -5.07
CA ASN A 526 -2.27 -17.46 -3.85
C ASN A 526 -2.04 -18.47 -2.74
N LEU A 527 -1.43 -18.03 -1.64
CA LEU A 527 -1.16 -18.90 -0.48
C LEU A 527 -2.44 -19.10 0.35
N ILE A 528 -3.43 -19.75 -0.28
CA ILE A 528 -4.74 -20.15 0.27
C ILE A 528 -5.17 -21.47 -0.38
N LEU A 529 -6.12 -22.16 0.25
CA LEU A 529 -6.79 -23.32 -0.35
C LEU A 529 -7.76 -22.84 -1.47
N PRO A 530 -8.02 -23.65 -2.52
CA PRO A 530 -7.52 -25.02 -2.73
C PRO A 530 -6.14 -25.08 -3.40
N TYR A 531 -5.48 -23.94 -3.63
CA TYR A 531 -4.23 -23.90 -4.40
C TYR A 531 -3.05 -24.47 -3.60
N VAL A 532 -2.84 -24.00 -2.37
CA VAL A 532 -1.76 -24.49 -1.50
C VAL A 532 -2.09 -24.30 -0.02
N LEU A 533 -1.64 -25.23 0.83
CA LEU A 533 -1.72 -25.07 2.27
C LEU A 533 -0.67 -24.06 2.76
N PRO A 534 -1.04 -22.94 3.42
CA PRO A 534 -0.09 -21.89 3.77
C PRO A 534 0.78 -22.32 4.95
N THR A 535 2.07 -22.58 4.70
CA THR A 535 3.01 -23.08 5.73
C THR A 535 3.33 -22.06 6.83
N PHE A 536 3.01 -20.79 6.62
CA PHE A 536 3.18 -19.75 7.64
C PHE A 536 2.01 -19.69 8.64
N MET A 537 0.95 -20.48 8.43
CA MET A 537 -0.23 -20.59 9.31
C MET A 537 -0.27 -21.92 10.08
N ASN A 538 0.88 -22.55 10.31
CA ASN A 538 0.94 -23.88 10.93
C ASN A 538 0.42 -23.91 12.39
N ASP A 539 0.36 -22.75 13.05
CA ASP A 539 -0.18 -22.55 14.39
C ASP A 539 -1.70 -22.34 14.41
N VAL A 540 -2.34 -22.27 13.24
CA VAL A 540 -3.78 -22.05 13.09
C VAL A 540 -4.50 -23.37 12.79
N PRO A 541 -5.63 -23.67 13.45
CA PRO A 541 -6.45 -24.85 13.14
C PRO A 541 -6.88 -24.91 11.67
N ARG A 542 -6.87 -26.11 11.09
CA ARG A 542 -7.12 -26.30 9.64
C ARG A 542 -8.49 -25.81 9.20
N ASN A 543 -9.53 -25.94 10.03
CA ASN A 543 -10.86 -25.39 9.75
C ASN A 543 -10.85 -23.86 9.63
N ARG A 544 -10.05 -23.15 10.44
CA ARG A 544 -9.89 -21.69 10.32
C ARG A 544 -9.13 -21.29 9.06
N VAL A 545 -8.12 -22.07 8.66
CA VAL A 545 -7.42 -21.89 7.37
C VAL A 545 -8.38 -22.12 6.19
N TYR A 546 -9.28 -23.10 6.31
CA TYR A 546 -10.34 -23.34 5.34
C TYR A 546 -11.28 -22.13 5.24
N ASP A 547 -11.81 -21.64 6.37
CA ASP A 547 -12.73 -20.50 6.41
C ASP A 547 -12.08 -19.23 5.81
N PHE A 548 -10.81 -18.98 6.15
CA PHE A 548 -10.00 -17.91 5.57
C PHE A 548 -9.85 -18.02 4.05
N SER A 549 -9.52 -19.22 3.57
CA SER A 549 -9.35 -19.46 2.14
C SER A 549 -10.67 -19.28 1.40
N MET A 550 -11.76 -19.82 1.96
CA MET A 550 -13.11 -19.69 1.39
C MET A 550 -13.55 -18.23 1.32
N GLU A 551 -13.33 -17.46 2.38
CA GLU A 551 -13.68 -16.04 2.39
C GLU A 551 -12.84 -15.23 1.39
N SER A 552 -11.54 -15.55 1.26
CA SER A 552 -10.68 -14.93 0.26
C SER A 552 -11.16 -15.19 -1.18
N LEU A 553 -11.63 -16.40 -1.47
CA LEU A 553 -12.21 -16.73 -2.79
C LEU A 553 -13.53 -16.00 -3.03
N LYS A 554 -14.42 -15.90 -2.03
CA LYS A 554 -15.68 -15.15 -2.17
C LYS A 554 -15.42 -13.67 -2.42
N ASN A 555 -14.51 -13.07 -1.64
CA ASN A 555 -14.09 -11.68 -1.82
C ASN A 555 -13.56 -11.45 -3.25
N ALA A 556 -12.67 -12.32 -3.73
CA ALA A 556 -12.13 -12.23 -5.09
C ALA A 556 -13.24 -12.31 -6.15
N ARG A 557 -14.18 -13.27 -6.01
CA ARG A 557 -15.31 -13.42 -6.94
C ARG A 557 -16.17 -12.16 -6.97
N GLU A 558 -16.53 -11.63 -5.81
CA GLU A 558 -17.37 -10.42 -5.72
C GLU A 558 -16.71 -9.20 -6.38
N ILE A 559 -15.42 -8.99 -6.12
CA ILE A 559 -14.66 -7.89 -6.75
C ILE A 559 -14.59 -8.07 -8.28
N LEU A 560 -14.33 -9.28 -8.75
CA LEU A 560 -14.25 -9.58 -10.18
C LEU A 560 -15.60 -9.44 -10.87
N SER A 561 -16.69 -9.88 -10.24
CA SER A 561 -18.05 -9.73 -10.77
C SER A 561 -18.45 -8.26 -10.90
N GLU A 562 -18.16 -7.43 -9.88
CA GLU A 562 -18.42 -5.99 -9.96
C GLU A 562 -17.59 -5.32 -11.07
N LEU A 563 -16.31 -5.71 -11.21
CA LEU A 563 -15.47 -5.24 -12.32
C LEU A 563 -16.01 -5.66 -13.68
N GLU A 564 -16.53 -6.88 -13.81
CA GLU A 564 -17.14 -7.37 -15.05
C GLU A 564 -18.38 -6.57 -15.44
N GLU A 565 -19.21 -6.20 -14.46
CA GLU A 565 -20.40 -5.37 -14.65
C GLU A 565 -20.03 -3.95 -15.09
N GLU A 566 -19.21 -3.25 -14.31
CA GLU A 566 -18.74 -1.89 -14.61
C GLU A 566 -17.99 -1.82 -15.95
N TYR A 567 -17.19 -2.83 -16.26
CA TYR A 567 -16.50 -2.93 -17.55
C TYR A 567 -17.49 -3.06 -18.70
N LYS A 568 -18.53 -3.89 -18.54
CA LYS A 568 -19.57 -4.08 -19.55
C LYS A 568 -20.40 -2.81 -19.74
N GLU A 569 -20.72 -2.10 -18.67
CA GLU A 569 -21.46 -0.83 -18.75
C GLU A 569 -20.66 0.23 -19.51
N LEU A 570 -19.38 0.41 -19.18
CA LEU A 570 -18.54 1.44 -19.79
C LEU A 570 -18.13 1.12 -21.24
N PHE A 571 -17.81 -0.14 -21.55
CA PHE A 571 -17.23 -0.52 -22.84
C PHE A 571 -18.14 -1.34 -23.73
N GLN A 572 -19.34 -1.70 -23.27
CA GLN A 572 -20.32 -2.52 -24.00
C GLN A 572 -19.73 -3.84 -24.50
N LYS A 573 -18.75 -4.37 -23.76
CA LYS A 573 -18.03 -5.61 -24.05
C LYS A 573 -17.83 -6.39 -22.75
N ASN A 574 -17.72 -7.71 -22.83
CA ASN A 574 -17.42 -8.52 -21.66
C ASN A 574 -15.94 -8.38 -21.24
N LEU A 575 -15.72 -8.34 -19.93
CA LEU A 575 -14.39 -8.49 -19.34
C LEU A 575 -14.05 -9.98 -19.25
N THR A 576 -13.18 -10.44 -20.13
CA THR A 576 -12.71 -11.84 -20.15
C THR A 576 -11.32 -11.94 -19.53
N LEU A 577 -10.86 -13.16 -19.21
CA LEU A 577 -9.49 -13.39 -18.75
C LEU A 577 -8.43 -12.78 -19.68
N LYS A 578 -8.62 -12.87 -21.00
CA LYS A 578 -7.73 -12.24 -21.99
C LYS A 578 -7.60 -10.73 -21.80
N ARG A 579 -8.68 -10.08 -21.34
CA ARG A 579 -8.82 -8.62 -21.25
C ARG A 579 -8.69 -8.12 -19.82
N LEU A 580 -8.35 -8.98 -18.88
CA LEU A 580 -8.28 -8.63 -17.47
C LEU A 580 -7.26 -7.53 -17.18
N GLY A 581 -6.18 -7.48 -17.97
CA GLY A 581 -5.18 -6.40 -17.94
C GLY A 581 -5.73 -5.01 -18.30
N GLU A 582 -6.94 -4.90 -18.86
CA GLU A 582 -7.61 -3.61 -19.12
C GLU A 582 -8.23 -3.00 -17.85
N ALA A 583 -8.50 -3.82 -16.83
CA ALA A 583 -9.15 -3.41 -15.59
C ALA A 583 -8.24 -3.58 -14.35
N ILE A 584 -7.28 -4.51 -14.39
CA ILE A 584 -6.38 -4.82 -13.28
C ILE A 584 -4.93 -4.57 -13.70
N ILE A 585 -4.14 -3.99 -12.79
CA ILE A 585 -2.71 -3.80 -12.95
C ILE A 585 -1.99 -5.13 -12.70
N SER A 586 -1.37 -5.67 -13.75
CA SER A 586 -0.59 -6.92 -13.69
C SER A 586 -1.37 -8.11 -13.08
N PRO A 587 -2.48 -8.53 -13.72
CA PRO A 587 -3.31 -9.63 -13.23
C PRO A 587 -2.52 -10.94 -13.10
N ARG A 588 -2.95 -11.77 -12.14
CA ARG A 588 -2.21 -12.96 -11.70
C ARG A 588 -3.04 -14.22 -11.83
N PHE A 589 -2.57 -15.17 -12.62
CA PHE A 589 -3.32 -16.36 -12.99
C PHE A 589 -2.88 -17.51 -12.09
N PRO A 590 -3.77 -18.13 -11.30
CA PRO A 590 -3.39 -19.28 -10.49
C PRO A 590 -2.77 -20.38 -11.35
N ASP A 591 -1.71 -20.99 -10.84
CA ASP A 591 -1.02 -22.05 -11.56
C ASP A 591 -1.82 -23.35 -11.54
N ILE A 592 -2.33 -23.75 -12.70
CA ILE A 592 -3.10 -24.99 -12.92
C ILE A 592 -2.25 -26.14 -13.48
N GLY A 593 -0.92 -26.00 -13.52
CA GLY A 593 -0.05 -27.03 -14.07
C GLY A 593 0.20 -26.89 -15.57
N SER A 594 1.00 -27.83 -16.11
CA SER A 594 1.50 -27.78 -17.48
C SER A 594 0.54 -28.34 -18.54
N CYS A 595 -0.39 -29.21 -18.15
CA CYS A 595 -1.27 -29.92 -19.08
C CYS A 595 -2.68 -29.32 -19.15
N MET A 596 -2.94 -28.24 -18.41
CA MET A 596 -4.22 -27.54 -18.39
C MET A 596 -4.05 -26.10 -18.90
N ALA A 597 -5.07 -25.60 -19.57
CA ALA A 597 -5.11 -24.25 -20.10
C ALA A 597 -6.43 -23.58 -19.70
N TYR A 598 -6.35 -22.26 -19.48
CA TYR A 598 -7.52 -21.44 -19.24
C TYR A 598 -8.23 -21.13 -20.56
N ASP A 599 -9.57 -21.13 -20.56
CA ASP A 599 -10.33 -20.49 -21.64
C ASP A 599 -10.33 -18.97 -21.42
N LEU A 600 -9.54 -18.27 -22.22
CA LEU A 600 -9.31 -16.84 -22.08
C LEU A 600 -10.52 -15.97 -22.47
N ASN A 601 -11.56 -16.58 -23.06
CA ASN A 601 -12.78 -15.89 -23.47
C ASN A 601 -13.86 -15.88 -22.37
N LEU A 602 -13.65 -16.59 -21.27
CA LEU A 602 -14.57 -16.61 -20.14
C LEU A 602 -14.27 -15.49 -19.15
N ALA A 603 -15.28 -15.14 -18.36
CA ALA A 603 -15.19 -14.16 -17.29
C ALA A 603 -14.35 -14.70 -16.12
N PRO A 604 -13.46 -13.89 -15.51
CA PRO A 604 -12.62 -14.32 -14.40
C PRO A 604 -13.40 -14.84 -13.18
N SER A 605 -14.55 -14.26 -12.85
CA SER A 605 -15.39 -14.66 -11.72
C SER A 605 -15.86 -16.12 -11.80
N ILE A 606 -16.06 -16.65 -13.00
CA ILE A 606 -16.44 -18.05 -13.24
C ILE A 606 -15.33 -19.01 -12.78
N PHE A 607 -14.07 -18.65 -12.99
CA PHE A 607 -12.96 -19.49 -12.55
C PHE A 607 -12.85 -19.51 -11.02
N VAL A 608 -13.04 -18.37 -10.36
CA VAL A 608 -13.09 -18.31 -8.89
C VAL A 608 -14.27 -19.11 -8.35
N GLN A 609 -15.42 -19.09 -9.03
CA GLN A 609 -16.56 -19.94 -8.67
C GLN A 609 -16.21 -21.42 -8.71
N ASN A 610 -15.49 -21.89 -9.73
CA ASN A 610 -14.99 -23.27 -9.79
C ASN A 610 -14.01 -23.58 -8.65
N ASP A 611 -13.15 -22.63 -8.29
CA ASP A 611 -12.21 -22.77 -7.18
C ASP A 611 -12.95 -22.86 -5.82
N ILE A 612 -14.04 -22.12 -5.63
CA ILE A 612 -14.94 -22.21 -4.47
C ILE A 612 -15.54 -23.62 -4.38
N GLU A 613 -16.07 -24.15 -5.49
CA GLU A 613 -16.62 -25.51 -5.53
C GLU A 613 -15.56 -26.57 -5.22
N ARG A 614 -14.35 -26.40 -5.77
CA ARG A 614 -13.22 -27.30 -5.49
C ARG A 614 -12.87 -27.28 -4.01
N LEU A 615 -12.81 -26.11 -3.39
CA LEU A 615 -12.56 -25.99 -1.96
C LEU A 615 -13.68 -26.64 -1.13
N ALA A 616 -14.94 -26.43 -1.49
CA ALA A 616 -16.08 -27.06 -0.82
C ALA A 616 -15.97 -28.60 -0.80
N ARG A 617 -15.60 -29.21 -1.93
CA ARG A 617 -15.38 -30.67 -2.03
C ARG A 617 -14.23 -31.16 -1.15
N LEU A 618 -13.19 -30.34 -0.92
CA LEU A 618 -12.11 -30.70 0.00
C LEU A 618 -12.61 -30.75 1.46
N LYS A 619 -13.60 -29.95 1.83
CA LYS A 619 -14.20 -30.01 3.19
C LYS A 619 -14.82 -31.37 3.47
N ASP A 620 -15.50 -31.93 2.48
CA ASP A 620 -16.21 -33.20 2.61
C ASP A 620 -15.25 -34.41 2.62
N THR A 621 -14.06 -34.27 2.03
CA THR A 621 -13.11 -35.39 1.82
C THR A 621 -11.99 -35.40 2.86
N SER A 622 -11.55 -34.24 3.32
CA SER A 622 -10.48 -34.11 4.30
C SER A 622 -11.15 -33.87 5.65
N GLY A 623 -10.83 -34.67 6.68
CA GLY A 623 -11.42 -34.55 8.02
C GLY A 623 -11.09 -33.24 8.75
N PHE A 624 -11.47 -32.09 8.18
CA PHE A 624 -11.36 -30.73 8.71
C PHE A 624 -12.23 -30.53 9.95
N GLU A 625 -13.05 -31.52 10.32
CA GLU A 625 -13.83 -31.57 11.57
C GLU A 625 -13.06 -32.17 12.76
N ARG A 626 -11.81 -32.65 12.59
CA ARG A 626 -10.97 -33.15 13.69
C ARG A 626 -9.90 -32.17 14.15
#